data_AF-A0AA41WC08-F1
#
_entry.id   AF-A0AA41WC08-F1
#
_cell.length_a   1.000
_cell.length_b   1.000
_cell.length_c   1.000
_cell.angle_alpha   90.00
_cell.angle_beta   90.00
_cell.angle_gamma   90.00
#
_symmetry.space_group_name_H-M   'P 1'
#
loop_
_entity.id
_entity.type
_entity.pdbx_description
1 polymer ?
#
loop_
_entity_poly.entity_id
_entity_poly.type
_entity_poly.pdbx_seq_one_letter_code
_entity_poly.pdbx_strand_id
1 'polypeptide(L)'
;MTEGRWPVRDEDLEAALARLREELDLPPAPDLSGPVRQRLLTGQQPSRSRWSTLLTPRSRLAAALLACALLAALVIGLWPAARSAVAEWFGLPGIEIRFVASPTPATATSPAQGQGTPPALVATATVPATAVTAEPRSSLSLGTEMSLDEAQQRVPFRILLPAALGTPDAVYLDEGRPAPVVTLVYRPRPPEIPASEVTGVGLLIMQFQGSPNEPVFAKGMGPESVIEPVTVRNGPGYWITGGPHMLIVRTPGGEWQDQPRLAGNTLLWVHRDLTLRLEGDISKETALLIAESME
;
A
#
# COMPACT_ATOMS: atom_id res chain seq x y z
N MET A 1 31.22 -28.08 -22.04
CA MET A 1 30.40 -28.32 -20.84
C MET A 1 29.82 -29.71 -20.98
N THR A 2 30.46 -30.70 -20.36
CA THR A 2 30.07 -32.12 -20.42
C THR A 2 29.36 -32.49 -19.14
N GLU A 3 28.09 -32.91 -19.26
CA GLU A 3 27.24 -33.40 -18.17
C GLU A 3 27.80 -34.71 -17.58
N GLY A 4 28.06 -34.71 -16.27
CA GLY A 4 28.44 -35.90 -15.51
C GLY A 4 27.21 -36.73 -15.12
N ARG A 5 26.75 -37.59 -16.02
CA ARG A 5 25.73 -38.63 -15.74
C ARG A 5 26.43 -39.82 -15.07
N TRP A 6 26.11 -40.12 -13.81
CA TRP A 6 26.68 -41.25 -13.09
C TRP A 6 25.97 -42.56 -13.47
N PRO A 7 26.63 -43.58 -14.06
CA PRO A 7 26.06 -44.91 -14.22
C PRO A 7 26.73 -45.86 -13.21
N VAL A 8 26.15 -46.07 -12.02
CA VAL A 8 26.55 -47.21 -11.16
C VAL A 8 25.94 -48.45 -11.82
N ARG A 9 26.73 -49.45 -12.19
CA ARG A 9 26.19 -50.79 -12.49
C ARG A 9 26.01 -51.56 -11.18
N ASP A 10 25.06 -52.48 -11.10
CA ASP A 10 24.77 -53.22 -9.85
C ASP A 10 26.01 -53.90 -9.23
N GLU A 11 26.95 -54.33 -10.06
CA GLU A 11 28.25 -54.91 -9.66
C GLU A 11 29.13 -53.90 -8.89
N ASP A 12 29.09 -52.63 -9.29
CA ASP A 12 29.80 -51.53 -8.62
C ASP A 12 29.14 -51.19 -7.27
N LEU A 13 27.82 -51.40 -7.16
CA LEU A 13 27.05 -51.17 -5.94
C LEU A 13 27.35 -52.24 -4.89
N GLU A 14 27.40 -53.51 -5.28
CA GLU A 14 27.75 -54.60 -4.36
C GLU A 14 29.17 -54.42 -3.80
N ALA A 15 30.14 -54.09 -4.66
CA ALA A 15 31.51 -53.81 -4.25
C ALA A 15 31.58 -52.58 -3.32
N ALA A 16 30.83 -51.52 -3.62
CA ALA A 16 30.75 -50.33 -2.78
C ALA A 16 30.12 -50.63 -1.40
N LEU A 17 29.06 -51.44 -1.35
CA LEU A 17 28.39 -51.82 -0.11
C LEU A 17 29.24 -52.78 0.74
N ALA A 18 29.98 -53.69 0.12
CA ALA A 18 30.92 -54.58 0.81
C ALA A 18 32.05 -53.78 1.47
N ARG A 19 32.61 -52.80 0.75
CA ARG A 19 33.62 -51.89 1.29
C ARG A 19 33.09 -51.02 2.42
N LEU A 20 31.86 -50.50 2.27
CA LEU A 20 31.20 -49.70 3.30
C LEU A 20 30.92 -50.53 4.57
N ARG A 21 30.62 -51.83 4.43
CA ARG A 21 30.46 -52.75 5.56
C ARG A 21 31.76 -52.93 6.34
N GLU A 22 32.91 -52.97 5.69
CA GLU A 22 34.20 -53.09 6.37
C GLU A 22 34.58 -51.81 7.13
N GLU A 23 34.14 -50.64 6.66
CA GLU A 23 34.35 -49.35 7.33
C GLU A 23 33.36 -49.10 8.49
N LEU A 24 32.23 -49.78 8.50
CA LEU A 24 31.17 -49.60 9.50
C LEU A 24 31.31 -50.59 10.66
N ASP A 25 31.80 -50.10 11.79
CA ASP A 25 31.80 -50.84 13.06
C ASP A 25 30.38 -50.84 13.67
N LEU A 26 29.51 -51.69 13.12
CA LEU A 26 28.11 -51.81 13.54
C LEU A 26 28.01 -52.69 14.79
N PRO A 27 27.31 -52.22 15.85
CA PRO A 27 27.08 -53.04 17.03
C PRO A 27 26.25 -54.28 16.64
N PRO A 28 26.40 -55.41 17.37
CA PRO A 28 25.60 -56.60 17.12
C PRO A 28 24.12 -56.24 17.20
N ALA A 29 23.37 -56.60 16.15
CA ALA A 29 21.97 -56.26 16.05
C ALA A 29 21.21 -56.82 17.27
N PRO A 30 20.37 -56.02 17.94
CA PRO A 30 19.59 -56.49 19.08
C PRO A 30 18.65 -57.62 18.65
N ASP A 31 18.48 -58.63 19.51
CA ASP A 31 17.58 -59.75 19.22
C ASP A 31 16.11 -59.31 19.31
N LEU A 32 15.55 -58.96 18.15
CA LEU A 32 14.16 -58.58 18.01
C LEU A 32 13.23 -59.79 17.79
N SER A 33 13.77 -61.01 17.65
CA SER A 33 12.98 -62.19 17.27
C SER A 33 11.98 -62.60 18.35
N GLY A 34 12.40 -62.60 19.62
CA GLY A 34 11.53 -62.89 20.78
C GLY A 34 10.36 -61.92 20.91
N PRO A 35 10.61 -60.60 20.99
CA PRO A 35 9.56 -59.57 21.07
C PRO A 35 8.58 -59.59 19.89
N VAL A 36 9.07 -59.82 18.67
CA VAL A 36 8.23 -59.88 17.47
C VAL A 36 7.36 -61.14 17.47
N ARG A 37 7.92 -62.30 17.81
CA ARG A 37 7.15 -63.56 17.91
C ARG A 37 6.06 -63.46 18.97
N GLN A 38 6.37 -62.87 20.12
CA GLN A 38 5.40 -62.61 21.18
C GLN A 38 4.28 -61.67 20.70
N ARG A 39 4.62 -60.60 19.96
CA ARG A 39 3.63 -59.65 19.43
C ARG A 39 2.70 -60.26 18.37
N LEU A 40 3.22 -61.16 17.53
CA LEU A 40 2.42 -61.89 16.53
C LEU A 40 1.46 -62.89 17.18
N LEU A 41 1.92 -63.64 18.18
CA LEU A 41 1.08 -64.61 18.91
C LEU A 41 -0.02 -63.95 19.74
N THR A 42 0.23 -62.73 20.23
CA THR A 42 -0.73 -62.00 21.08
C THR A 42 -1.78 -61.23 20.25
N GLY A 43 -1.70 -61.25 18.91
CA GLY A 43 -2.71 -60.65 18.04
C GLY A 43 -2.89 -59.13 18.19
N GLN A 44 -1.92 -58.42 18.80
CA GLN A 44 -2.00 -56.97 18.95
C GLN A 44 -1.77 -56.29 17.60
N GLN A 45 -2.84 -55.77 17.00
CA GLN A 45 -2.73 -54.82 15.88
C GLN A 45 -1.97 -53.55 16.34
N PRO A 46 -1.09 -52.99 15.50
CA PRO A 46 -0.37 -51.77 15.84
C PRO A 46 -1.37 -50.62 16.02
N SER A 47 -1.48 -50.13 17.25
CA SER A 47 -2.10 -48.83 17.53
C SER A 47 -1.32 -47.76 16.77
N ARG A 48 -2.02 -47.08 15.86
CA ARG A 48 -1.45 -46.07 14.97
C ARG A 48 -0.77 -44.95 15.78
N SER A 49 0.48 -44.70 15.42
CA SER A 49 1.25 -43.45 15.55
C SER A 49 1.61 -42.93 16.96
N ARG A 50 2.80 -43.34 17.42
CA ARG A 50 3.57 -42.73 18.51
C ARG A 50 4.31 -41.43 18.12
N TRP A 51 3.97 -40.81 16.98
CA TRP A 51 4.56 -39.52 16.54
C TRP A 51 3.64 -38.32 16.79
N SER A 52 2.47 -38.54 17.41
CA SER A 52 1.45 -37.51 17.62
C SER A 52 1.57 -36.74 18.96
N THR A 53 2.54 -37.05 19.80
CA THR A 53 2.68 -36.49 21.16
C THR A 53 3.60 -35.25 21.26
N LEU A 54 4.05 -34.68 20.13
CA LEU A 54 4.84 -33.44 20.12
C LEU A 54 4.09 -32.20 19.59
N LEU A 55 2.78 -32.29 19.33
CA LEU A 55 1.96 -31.12 18.99
C LEU A 55 0.83 -30.92 19.98
N THR A 56 1.00 -29.92 20.85
CA THR A 56 -0.04 -29.34 21.70
C THR A 56 -1.24 -28.89 20.84
N PRO A 57 -2.47 -28.81 21.38
CA PRO A 57 -3.62 -28.31 20.63
C PRO A 57 -3.39 -26.89 20.05
N ARG A 58 -2.56 -26.07 20.72
CA ARG A 58 -2.14 -24.75 20.22
C ARG A 58 -1.21 -24.82 19.01
N SER A 59 -0.29 -25.79 18.94
CA SER A 59 0.58 -25.96 17.77
C SER A 59 -0.15 -26.59 16.58
N ARG A 60 -1.23 -27.35 16.80
CA ARG A 60 -2.14 -27.79 15.72
C ARG A 60 -2.94 -26.62 15.13
N LEU A 61 -3.42 -25.70 15.98
CA LEU A 61 -4.06 -24.46 15.53
C LEU A 61 -3.07 -23.54 14.80
N ALA A 62 -1.85 -23.37 15.32
CA ALA A 62 -0.82 -22.58 14.66
C ALA A 62 -0.39 -23.18 13.32
N ALA A 63 -0.23 -24.51 13.23
CA ALA A 63 0.08 -25.19 11.98
C ALA A 63 -1.08 -25.11 10.98
N ALA A 64 -2.34 -25.19 11.45
CA ALA A 64 -3.51 -24.98 10.60
C ALA A 64 -3.61 -23.54 10.10
N LEU A 65 -3.37 -22.54 10.95
CA LEU A 65 -3.33 -21.13 10.55
C LEU A 65 -2.20 -20.85 9.57
N LEU A 66 -1.01 -21.41 9.78
CA LEU A 66 0.11 -21.29 8.86
C LEU A 66 -0.19 -21.97 7.53
N ALA A 67 -0.77 -23.18 7.55
CA ALA A 67 -1.20 -23.88 6.34
C ALA A 67 -2.27 -23.09 5.59
N CYS A 68 -3.27 -22.52 6.29
CA CYS A 68 -4.27 -21.63 5.70
C CYS A 68 -3.64 -20.35 5.12
N ALA A 69 -2.66 -19.74 5.80
CA ALA A 69 -1.95 -18.57 5.30
C ALA A 69 -1.11 -18.90 4.06
N LEU A 70 -0.44 -20.05 4.02
CA LEU A 70 0.30 -20.53 2.85
C LEU A 70 -0.63 -20.88 1.69
N LEU A 71 -1.79 -21.49 1.97
CA LEU A 71 -2.82 -21.76 0.96
C LEU A 71 -3.42 -20.47 0.43
N ALA A 72 -3.68 -19.48 1.28
CA ALA A 72 -4.14 -18.16 0.87
C ALA A 72 -3.09 -17.45 0.00
N ALA A 73 -1.81 -17.47 0.42
CA ALA A 73 -0.71 -16.92 -0.37
C ALA A 73 -0.54 -17.62 -1.72
N LEU A 74 -0.71 -18.95 -1.76
CA LEU A 74 -0.67 -19.74 -2.99
C LEU A 74 -1.87 -19.42 -3.90
N VAL A 75 -3.09 -19.33 -3.37
CA VAL A 75 -4.29 -18.96 -4.13
C VAL A 75 -4.16 -17.54 -4.69
N ILE A 76 -3.70 -16.58 -3.89
CA ILE A 76 -3.36 -15.22 -4.35
C ILE A 76 -2.26 -15.29 -5.43
N GLY A 77 -1.25 -16.15 -5.25
CA GLY A 77 -0.17 -16.37 -6.21
C GLY A 77 -0.60 -17.04 -7.53
N LEU A 78 -1.66 -17.83 -7.55
CA LEU A 78 -2.07 -18.58 -8.73
C LEU A 78 -3.27 -17.97 -9.47
N TRP A 79 -4.08 -17.14 -8.79
CA TRP A 79 -5.25 -16.50 -9.39
C TRP A 79 -5.06 -14.99 -9.54
N PRO A 80 -4.92 -14.47 -10.78
CA PRO A 80 -4.88 -13.04 -11.05
C PRO A 80 -6.07 -12.28 -10.47
N ALA A 81 -7.27 -12.89 -10.50
CA ALA A 81 -8.49 -12.32 -9.91
C ALA A 81 -8.47 -12.24 -8.37
N ALA A 82 -7.72 -13.12 -7.69
CA ALA A 82 -7.57 -13.04 -6.24
C ALA A 82 -6.55 -11.97 -5.82
N ARG A 83 -5.51 -11.73 -6.64
CA ARG A 83 -4.61 -10.57 -6.48
C ARG A 83 -5.33 -9.25 -6.69
N SER A 84 -6.16 -9.16 -7.73
CA SER A 84 -6.96 -7.98 -8.00
C SER A 84 -8.02 -7.79 -6.92
N ALA A 85 -8.64 -8.85 -6.39
CA ALA A 85 -9.58 -8.74 -5.28
C ALA A 85 -8.94 -8.16 -4.00
N VAL A 86 -7.69 -8.51 -3.67
CA VAL A 86 -6.95 -7.90 -2.53
C VAL A 86 -6.55 -6.45 -2.83
N ALA A 87 -6.30 -6.10 -4.11
CA ALA A 87 -6.09 -4.72 -4.55
C ALA A 87 -7.40 -3.90 -4.64
N GLU A 88 -8.55 -4.56 -4.87
CA GLU A 88 -9.91 -4.00 -4.90
C GLU A 88 -10.50 -3.90 -3.47
N TRP A 89 -9.89 -4.55 -2.48
CA TRP A 89 -10.40 -4.64 -1.10
C TRP A 89 -10.15 -3.38 -0.25
N PHE A 90 -9.96 -2.23 -0.87
CA PHE A 90 -9.92 -0.97 -0.12
C PHE A 90 -11.28 -0.27 -0.02
N GLY A 91 -12.35 -0.81 -0.60
CA GLY A 91 -13.73 -0.78 -0.09
C GLY A 91 -14.43 0.57 0.19
N LEU A 92 -13.83 1.72 -0.10
CA LEU A 92 -14.49 3.02 0.02
C LEU A 92 -15.19 3.36 -1.31
N PRO A 93 -16.49 3.69 -1.30
CA PRO A 93 -17.20 4.08 -2.51
C PRO A 93 -16.46 5.19 -3.25
N GLY A 94 -16.26 5.02 -4.56
CA GLY A 94 -15.64 6.04 -5.41
C GLY A 94 -14.10 6.16 -5.34
N ILE A 95 -13.39 5.24 -4.67
CA ILE A 95 -11.91 5.18 -4.66
C ILE A 95 -11.43 3.84 -5.21
N GLU A 96 -10.58 3.89 -6.23
CA GLU A 96 -9.79 2.76 -6.73
C GLU A 96 -8.36 2.85 -6.18
N ILE A 97 -7.68 1.74 -5.86
CA ILE A 97 -6.25 1.77 -5.51
C ILE A 97 -5.45 1.16 -6.64
N ARG A 98 -4.45 1.91 -7.13
CA ARG A 98 -3.55 1.48 -8.19
C ARG A 98 -2.11 1.51 -7.70
N PHE A 99 -1.44 0.37 -7.75
CA PHE A 99 0.00 0.35 -7.57
C PHE A 99 0.65 0.84 -8.86
N VAL A 100 1.32 1.98 -8.77
CA VAL A 100 2.06 2.57 -9.89
C VAL A 100 3.53 2.21 -9.69
N ALA A 101 4.11 1.51 -10.65
CA ALA A 101 5.55 1.36 -10.68
C ALA A 101 6.14 2.77 -10.86
N SER A 102 6.93 3.24 -9.90
CA SER A 102 7.65 4.50 -10.06
C SER A 102 8.43 4.43 -11.38
N PRO A 103 8.41 5.49 -12.22
CA PRO A 103 9.30 5.51 -13.37
C PRO A 103 10.72 5.38 -12.84
N THR A 104 11.44 4.34 -13.29
CA THR A 104 12.87 4.22 -13.09
C THR A 104 13.49 5.56 -13.48
N PRO A 105 14.27 6.23 -12.60
CA PRO A 105 14.94 7.45 -13.00
C PRO A 105 15.77 7.10 -14.24
N ALA A 106 15.39 7.68 -15.37
CA ALA A 106 16.16 7.54 -16.59
C ALA A 106 17.54 8.09 -16.25
N THR A 107 18.53 7.21 -16.17
CA THR A 107 19.94 7.60 -16.14
C THR A 107 20.16 8.50 -17.34
N ALA A 108 20.25 9.80 -17.07
CA ALA A 108 20.60 10.80 -18.06
C ALA A 108 22.06 10.54 -18.47
N THR A 109 22.27 9.65 -19.43
CA THR A 109 23.53 9.56 -20.16
C THR A 109 23.57 10.77 -21.09
N SER A 110 24.07 11.88 -20.56
CA SER A 110 24.49 13.04 -21.34
C SER A 110 25.86 12.75 -21.95
N PRO A 111 26.03 12.65 -23.28
CA PRO A 111 27.36 12.69 -23.87
C PRO A 111 27.79 14.15 -24.00
N ALA A 112 28.70 14.57 -23.12
CA ALA A 112 29.46 15.79 -23.30
C ALA A 112 30.68 15.52 -24.19
N GLN A 113 30.72 16.10 -25.40
CA GLN A 113 31.92 16.53 -26.15
C GLN A 113 31.47 17.64 -27.13
N GLY A 114 32.14 18.77 -27.31
CA GLY A 114 33.49 19.17 -26.92
C GLY A 114 33.69 20.69 -26.94
N GLN A 115 34.92 21.05 -26.54
CA GLN A 115 35.42 22.36 -26.13
C GLN A 115 35.59 23.39 -27.27
N GLY A 116 35.54 24.66 -26.87
CA GLY A 116 36.17 25.80 -27.55
C GLY A 116 36.14 27.06 -26.67
N THR A 117 37.28 27.43 -26.09
CA THR A 117 37.50 28.63 -25.22
C THR A 117 37.75 29.91 -26.08
N PRO A 118 37.89 31.14 -25.53
CA PRO A 118 37.18 32.35 -25.99
C PRO A 118 38.15 33.41 -26.61
N PRO A 119 37.69 34.66 -26.84
CA PRO A 119 38.12 35.69 -25.90
C PRO A 119 37.09 36.79 -25.56
N ALA A 120 37.47 37.52 -24.50
CA ALA A 120 36.88 38.63 -23.78
C ALA A 120 36.11 39.72 -24.56
N LEU A 121 35.09 40.29 -23.89
CA LEU A 121 34.91 41.74 -23.77
C LEU A 121 34.15 42.09 -22.50
N VAL A 122 34.68 43.09 -21.80
CA VAL A 122 34.26 43.67 -20.52
C VAL A 122 32.98 44.48 -20.70
N ALA A 123 32.01 44.33 -19.80
CA ALA A 123 31.04 45.37 -19.49
C ALA A 123 30.51 45.21 -18.06
N THR A 124 30.99 46.11 -17.20
CA THR A 124 30.44 46.39 -15.87
C THR A 124 29.05 47.02 -16.01
N ALA A 125 28.03 46.44 -15.37
CA ALA A 125 26.79 47.14 -15.04
C ALA A 125 26.20 46.59 -13.73
N THR A 126 25.82 47.51 -12.86
CA THR A 126 25.36 47.32 -11.48
C THR A 126 23.83 47.35 -11.42
N VAL A 127 23.23 46.55 -10.51
CA VAL A 127 21.86 46.60 -9.91
C VAL A 127 20.70 45.96 -10.72
N PRO A 128 19.63 45.36 -10.13
CA PRO A 128 19.42 44.65 -8.84
C PRO A 128 18.91 43.20 -8.99
N ALA A 129 18.83 42.50 -7.85
CA ALA A 129 17.97 41.36 -7.51
C ALA A 129 17.10 40.76 -8.64
N THR A 130 17.61 39.72 -9.31
CA THR A 130 16.75 38.76 -10.01
C THR A 130 16.09 37.92 -8.93
N ALA A 131 14.83 38.25 -8.61
CA ALA A 131 13.92 37.34 -7.96
C ALA A 131 14.02 36.00 -8.69
N VAL A 132 14.40 34.96 -7.96
CA VAL A 132 14.24 33.59 -8.41
C VAL A 132 12.74 33.47 -8.68
N THR A 133 12.38 33.45 -9.96
CA THR A 133 11.05 33.04 -10.41
C THR A 133 10.91 31.60 -9.96
N ALA A 134 10.39 31.42 -8.75
CA ALA A 134 9.85 30.15 -8.32
C ALA A 134 8.72 29.83 -9.29
N GLU A 135 8.95 28.84 -10.15
CA GLU A 135 7.93 28.14 -10.91
C GLU A 135 6.67 27.96 -10.04
N PRO A 136 5.46 28.17 -10.58
CA PRO A 136 4.26 28.24 -9.77
C PRO A 136 4.07 26.92 -9.01
N ARG A 137 4.05 27.02 -7.67
CA ARG A 137 3.58 25.95 -6.79
C ARG A 137 2.28 25.40 -7.38
N SER A 138 2.30 24.13 -7.79
CA SER A 138 1.27 23.45 -8.56
C SER A 138 -0.13 23.88 -8.16
N SER A 139 -0.89 24.44 -9.11
CA SER A 139 -2.30 24.75 -8.91
C SER A 139 -3.00 23.51 -8.38
N LEU A 140 -3.59 23.59 -7.19
CA LEU A 140 -4.14 22.46 -6.46
C LEU A 140 -5.37 21.80 -7.13
N SER A 141 -5.79 22.29 -8.31
CA SER A 141 -6.92 21.81 -9.12
C SER A 141 -8.16 21.48 -8.28
N LEU A 142 -8.54 22.43 -7.42
CA LEU A 142 -9.63 22.27 -6.44
C LEU A 142 -11.03 22.53 -7.00
N GLY A 143 -11.12 23.06 -8.23
CA GLY A 143 -12.36 23.53 -8.83
C GLY A 143 -12.55 25.05 -8.66
N THR A 144 -13.82 25.48 -8.62
CA THR A 144 -14.19 26.89 -8.50
C THR A 144 -14.43 27.25 -7.04
N GLU A 145 -13.82 28.34 -6.58
CA GLU A 145 -14.07 28.87 -5.23
C GLU A 145 -15.47 29.49 -5.13
N MET A 146 -16.18 29.19 -4.05
CA MET A 146 -17.52 29.72 -3.78
C MET A 146 -17.83 29.72 -2.28
N SER A 147 -18.97 30.29 -1.88
CA SER A 147 -19.43 30.20 -0.50
C SER A 147 -19.93 28.78 -0.15
N LEU A 148 -19.95 28.45 1.14
CA LEU A 148 -20.47 27.17 1.63
C LEU A 148 -21.94 26.97 1.25
N ASP A 149 -22.77 28.02 1.36
CA ASP A 149 -24.20 27.96 1.05
C ASP A 149 -24.44 27.73 -0.45
N GLU A 150 -23.66 28.38 -1.33
CA GLU A 150 -23.72 28.14 -2.77
C GLU A 150 -23.28 26.71 -3.13
N ALA A 151 -22.19 26.23 -2.53
CA ALA A 151 -21.75 24.86 -2.73
C ALA A 151 -22.83 23.86 -2.29
N GLN A 152 -23.45 24.08 -1.13
CA GLN A 152 -24.50 23.22 -0.59
C GLN A 152 -25.73 23.15 -1.49
N GLN A 153 -26.08 24.23 -2.19
CA GLN A 153 -27.20 24.25 -3.13
C GLN A 153 -26.90 23.50 -4.44
N ARG A 154 -25.63 23.28 -4.77
CA ARG A 154 -25.20 22.62 -6.02
C ARG A 154 -24.96 21.12 -5.88
N VAL A 155 -24.78 20.62 -4.66
CA VAL A 155 -24.51 19.19 -4.42
C VAL A 155 -25.72 18.47 -3.84
N PRO A 156 -25.93 17.18 -4.17
CA PRO A 156 -27.07 16.40 -3.70
C PRO A 156 -26.92 15.87 -2.27
N PHE A 157 -25.82 16.22 -1.59
CA PHE A 157 -25.49 15.75 -0.25
C PHE A 157 -25.27 16.90 0.72
N ARG A 158 -25.43 16.64 2.02
CA ARG A 158 -25.06 17.60 3.05
C ARG A 158 -23.54 17.68 3.17
N ILE A 159 -22.98 18.86 2.98
CA ILE A 159 -21.57 19.14 3.23
C ILE A 159 -21.34 19.07 4.73
N LEU A 160 -20.45 18.18 5.16
CA LEU A 160 -20.12 18.01 6.57
C LEU A 160 -19.00 18.98 6.96
N LEU A 161 -19.07 19.55 8.15
CA LEU A 161 -18.01 20.37 8.72
C LEU A 161 -17.40 19.69 9.95
N PRO A 162 -16.07 19.75 10.13
CA PRO A 162 -15.44 19.35 11.38
C PRO A 162 -15.75 20.37 12.47
N ALA A 163 -16.60 20.00 13.44
CA ALA A 163 -16.94 20.86 14.57
C ALA A 163 -15.71 21.33 15.35
N ALA A 164 -14.64 20.52 15.39
CA ALA A 164 -13.38 20.87 16.05
C ALA A 164 -12.63 22.03 15.38
N LEU A 165 -12.87 22.29 14.09
CA LEU A 165 -12.15 23.32 13.34
C LEU A 165 -12.99 24.56 13.05
N GLY A 166 -14.32 24.44 13.11
CA GLY A 166 -15.27 25.50 12.77
C GLY A 166 -15.40 25.72 11.25
N THR A 167 -15.74 26.96 10.87
CA THR A 167 -15.95 27.35 9.48
C THR A 167 -14.65 27.24 8.66
N PRO A 168 -14.72 26.71 7.43
CA PRO A 168 -13.56 26.67 6.53
C PRO A 168 -13.16 28.08 6.08
N ASP A 169 -11.88 28.23 5.73
CA ASP A 169 -11.33 29.50 5.22
C ASP A 169 -11.63 29.71 3.74
N ALA A 170 -11.83 28.63 2.97
CA ALA A 170 -12.32 28.64 1.60
C ALA A 170 -13.06 27.33 1.28
N VAL A 171 -14.01 27.41 0.35
CA VAL A 171 -14.75 26.25 -0.16
C VAL A 171 -14.62 26.23 -1.68
N TYR A 172 -14.26 25.06 -2.22
CA TYR A 172 -14.18 24.83 -3.65
C TYR A 172 -15.12 23.72 -4.07
N LEU A 173 -15.74 23.88 -5.24
CA LEU A 173 -16.53 22.85 -5.89
C LEU A 173 -15.90 22.50 -7.25
N ASP A 174 -15.58 21.23 -7.44
CA ASP A 174 -15.14 20.68 -8.71
C ASP A 174 -16.24 19.81 -9.33
N GLU A 175 -16.92 20.38 -10.33
CA GLU A 175 -17.96 19.72 -11.13
C GLU A 175 -17.38 19.09 -12.40
N GLY A 176 -16.07 19.22 -12.64
CA GLY A 176 -15.35 18.67 -13.78
C GLY A 176 -14.96 17.20 -13.61
N ARG A 177 -15.61 16.47 -12.70
CA ARG A 177 -15.34 15.06 -12.34
C ARG A 177 -16.60 14.21 -12.52
N PRO A 178 -16.50 12.87 -12.56
CA PRO A 178 -17.67 11.98 -12.63
C PRO A 178 -18.70 12.20 -11.53
N ALA A 179 -18.26 12.62 -10.33
CA ALA A 179 -19.13 13.09 -9.26
C ALA A 179 -18.61 14.44 -8.73
N PRO A 180 -19.49 15.36 -8.31
CA PRO A 180 -19.08 16.65 -7.76
C PRO A 180 -18.26 16.44 -6.48
N VAL A 181 -17.11 17.13 -6.39
CA VAL A 181 -16.23 17.09 -5.21
C VAL A 181 -16.21 18.45 -4.54
N VAL A 182 -16.57 18.47 -3.26
CA VAL A 182 -16.43 19.66 -2.41
C VAL A 182 -15.11 19.57 -1.66
N THR A 183 -14.30 20.63 -1.72
CA THR A 183 -13.07 20.74 -0.91
C THR A 183 -13.18 21.90 0.06
N LEU A 184 -13.01 21.61 1.35
CA LEU A 184 -12.87 22.59 2.42
C LEU A 184 -11.39 22.86 2.68
N VAL A 185 -11.00 24.12 2.74
CA VAL A 185 -9.63 24.54 3.03
C VAL A 185 -9.56 25.18 4.41
N TYR A 186 -8.59 24.75 5.21
CA TYR A 186 -8.26 25.36 6.49
C TYR A 186 -6.82 25.87 6.48
N ARG A 187 -6.62 27.11 6.95
CA ARG A 187 -5.30 27.73 7.08
C ARG A 187 -4.48 27.05 8.19
N PRO A 188 -3.14 27.14 8.13
CA PRO A 188 -2.26 26.64 9.18
C PRO A 188 -2.59 27.25 10.55
N ARG A 189 -2.61 26.41 11.58
CA ARG A 189 -2.75 26.73 13.00
C ARG A 189 -1.72 25.91 13.81
N PRO A 190 -0.44 26.31 13.79
CA PRO A 190 0.60 25.60 14.50
C PRO A 190 0.49 25.75 16.04
N PRO A 191 0.95 24.76 16.82
CA PRO A 191 1.66 23.55 16.36
C PRO A 191 0.75 22.41 15.87
N GLU A 192 -0.55 22.44 16.15
CA GLU A 192 -1.45 21.30 15.93
C GLU A 192 -1.73 21.04 14.45
N ILE A 193 -1.83 22.10 13.64
CA ILE A 193 -2.06 22.06 12.20
C ILE A 193 -0.98 22.91 11.51
N PRO A 194 0.22 22.39 11.25
CA PRO A 194 1.26 23.13 10.53
C PRO A 194 0.85 23.35 9.06
N ALA A 195 1.57 24.23 8.37
CA ALA A 195 1.45 24.33 6.92
C ALA A 195 2.01 23.06 6.29
N SER A 196 1.27 22.46 5.37
CA SER A 196 1.74 21.29 4.62
C SER A 196 2.87 21.70 3.69
N GLU A 197 3.96 20.92 3.67
CA GLU A 197 5.10 21.12 2.78
C GLU A 197 4.71 21.03 1.30
N VAL A 198 3.59 20.35 1.02
CA VAL A 198 3.09 20.12 -0.33
C VAL A 198 2.22 21.28 -0.79
N THR A 199 1.16 21.57 -0.02
CA THR A 199 0.07 22.44 -0.47
C THR A 199 0.20 23.86 0.07
N GLY A 200 1.02 24.07 1.10
CA GLY A 200 1.16 25.33 1.82
C GLY A 200 -0.04 25.71 2.70
N VAL A 201 -1.14 24.97 2.64
CA VAL A 201 -2.31 25.16 3.52
C VAL A 201 -2.22 24.25 4.74
N GLY A 202 -3.07 24.47 5.74
CA GLY A 202 -3.10 23.64 6.95
C GLY A 202 -3.73 22.28 6.69
N LEU A 203 -4.97 22.29 6.20
CA LEU A 203 -5.72 21.08 5.86
C LEU A 203 -6.56 21.27 4.61
N LEU A 204 -6.72 20.18 3.86
CA LEU A 204 -7.74 20.00 2.84
C LEU A 204 -8.68 18.87 3.26
N ILE A 205 -9.98 19.11 3.23
CA ILE A 205 -11.00 18.08 3.44
C ILE A 205 -11.86 17.97 2.19
N MET A 206 -11.72 16.89 1.43
CA MET A 206 -12.53 16.59 0.24
C MET A 206 -13.69 15.69 0.61
N GLN A 207 -14.85 15.94 0.00
CA GLN A 207 -16.10 15.22 0.22
C GLN A 207 -16.80 14.97 -1.10
N PHE A 208 -17.24 13.74 -1.33
CA PHE A 208 -18.01 13.36 -2.50
C PHE A 208 -18.83 12.09 -2.23
N GLN A 209 -19.96 11.96 -2.93
CA GLN A 209 -20.69 10.69 -2.99
C GLN A 209 -20.01 9.79 -4.03
N GLY A 210 -19.25 8.81 -3.55
CA GLY A 210 -18.61 7.84 -4.41
C GLY A 210 -19.52 6.65 -4.73
N SER A 211 -19.38 6.07 -5.92
CA SER A 211 -19.95 4.77 -6.27
C SER A 211 -18.81 3.77 -6.52
N PRO A 212 -18.89 2.52 -6.02
CA PRO A 212 -17.86 1.51 -6.31
C PRO A 212 -17.65 1.25 -7.82
N ASN A 213 -18.69 1.46 -8.63
CA ASN A 213 -18.64 1.26 -10.08
C ASN A 213 -18.12 2.50 -10.84
N GLU A 214 -18.06 3.66 -10.19
CA GLU A 214 -17.65 4.93 -10.78
C GLU A 214 -16.60 5.61 -9.88
N PRO A 215 -15.38 5.06 -9.82
CA PRO A 215 -14.32 5.64 -9.01
C PRO A 215 -13.96 7.04 -9.52
N VAL A 216 -13.90 8.00 -8.60
CA VAL A 216 -13.54 9.41 -8.85
C VAL A 216 -12.03 9.58 -8.74
N PHE A 217 -11.41 8.79 -7.87
CA PHE A 217 -9.98 8.82 -7.57
C PHE A 217 -9.38 7.43 -7.70
N ALA A 218 -8.15 7.38 -8.22
CA ALA A 218 -7.27 6.23 -8.09
C ALA A 218 -6.06 6.63 -7.23
N LYS A 219 -5.79 5.88 -6.17
CA LYS A 219 -4.64 6.11 -5.32
C LYS A 219 -3.41 5.44 -5.92
N GLY A 220 -2.49 6.23 -6.48
CA GLY A 220 -1.19 5.79 -6.97
C GLY A 220 -0.22 5.54 -5.81
N MET A 221 0.17 4.29 -5.59
CA MET A 221 1.06 3.89 -4.50
C MET A 221 2.51 3.73 -4.98
N GLY A 222 3.44 4.45 -4.35
CA GLY A 222 4.88 4.17 -4.44
C GLY A 222 5.30 3.05 -3.47
N PRO A 223 6.51 2.50 -3.60
CA PRO A 223 6.99 1.41 -2.74
C PRO A 223 7.17 1.80 -1.26
N GLU A 224 7.26 3.10 -0.93
CA GLU A 224 7.48 3.59 0.44
C GLU A 224 6.20 4.02 1.17
N SER A 225 5.05 3.85 0.50
CA SER A 225 3.73 4.22 0.98
C SER A 225 3.21 3.23 2.04
N VAL A 226 2.97 3.69 3.26
CA VAL A 226 2.35 2.91 4.35
C VAL A 226 0.85 3.16 4.39
N ILE A 227 0.06 2.09 4.46
CA ILE A 227 -1.39 2.13 4.69
C ILE A 227 -1.68 1.42 6.01
N GLU A 228 -2.34 2.11 6.92
CA GLU A 228 -2.84 1.57 8.17
C GLU A 228 -4.38 1.62 8.18
N PRO A 229 -5.08 0.47 8.28
CA PRO A 229 -6.52 0.47 8.50
C PRO A 229 -6.88 1.13 9.83
N VAL A 230 -7.89 1.99 9.83
CA VAL A 230 -8.40 2.69 11.02
C VAL A 230 -9.93 2.61 11.07
N THR A 231 -10.50 3.02 12.20
CA THR A 231 -11.94 3.14 12.38
C THR A 231 -12.28 4.58 12.77
N VAL A 232 -13.28 5.17 12.12
CA VAL A 232 -13.77 6.52 12.40
C VAL A 232 -15.26 6.45 12.74
N ARG A 233 -15.66 6.78 13.97
CA ARG A 233 -17.08 6.73 14.43
C ARG A 233 -17.82 5.43 14.03
N ASN A 234 -17.13 4.29 14.04
CA ASN A 234 -17.59 2.93 13.62
C ASN A 234 -17.60 2.63 12.11
N GLY A 235 -17.15 3.56 11.26
CA GLY A 235 -16.93 3.32 9.83
C GLY A 235 -15.48 2.92 9.52
N PRO A 236 -15.24 2.14 8.45
CA PRO A 236 -13.88 1.82 8.01
C PRO A 236 -13.17 3.06 7.44
N GLY A 237 -11.86 3.13 7.66
CA GLY A 237 -10.99 4.13 7.05
C GLY A 237 -9.56 3.63 6.89
N TYR A 238 -8.74 4.44 6.23
CA TYR A 238 -7.34 4.18 5.95
C TYR A 238 -6.51 5.42 6.24
N TRP A 239 -5.54 5.27 7.12
CA TRP A 239 -4.49 6.24 7.35
C TRP A 239 -3.31 5.94 6.43
N ILE A 240 -2.76 6.98 5.83
CA ILE A 240 -1.81 6.87 4.73
C ILE A 240 -0.65 7.83 4.98
N THR A 241 0.57 7.30 4.97
CA THR A 241 1.80 8.07 5.21
C THR A 241 2.94 7.60 4.32
N GLY A 242 3.97 8.43 4.16
CA GLY A 242 5.26 8.07 3.54
C GLY A 242 5.26 8.02 2.01
N GLY A 243 6.32 8.50 1.37
CA GLY A 243 6.49 8.49 -0.09
C GLY A 243 5.47 9.35 -0.88
N PRO A 244 5.73 9.61 -2.18
CA PRO A 244 4.75 10.20 -3.09
C PRO A 244 3.50 9.32 -3.22
N HIS A 245 2.37 9.68 -2.60
CA HIS A 245 1.07 9.06 -2.93
C HIS A 245 0.39 9.91 -4.00
N MET A 246 0.39 9.44 -5.24
CA MET A 246 -0.21 10.18 -6.35
C MET A 246 -1.74 10.10 -6.27
N LEU A 247 -2.40 11.23 -6.53
CA LEU A 247 -3.85 11.27 -6.70
C LEU A 247 -4.16 11.24 -8.19
N ILE A 248 -4.52 10.06 -8.70
CA ILE A 248 -4.99 9.92 -10.08
C ILE A 248 -6.47 10.29 -10.07
N VAL A 249 -6.87 11.19 -10.94
CA VAL A 249 -8.23 11.70 -11.05
C VAL A 249 -8.89 11.10 -12.27
N ARG A 250 -10.16 10.71 -12.15
CA ARG A 250 -10.96 10.34 -13.31
C ARG A 250 -11.67 11.57 -13.88
N THR A 251 -11.59 11.77 -15.19
CA THR A 251 -12.33 12.82 -15.90
C THR A 251 -13.76 12.36 -16.24
N PRO A 252 -14.68 13.28 -16.58
CA PRO A 252 -16.05 12.93 -16.97
C PRO A 252 -16.10 12.07 -18.25
N GLY A 253 -15.09 12.20 -19.12
CA GLY A 253 -14.91 11.34 -20.30
C GLY A 253 -14.44 9.91 -19.98
N GLY A 254 -14.19 9.61 -18.70
CA GLY A 254 -13.76 8.30 -18.24
C GLY A 254 -12.24 8.07 -18.28
N GLU A 255 -11.47 9.05 -18.75
CA GLU A 255 -10.01 8.99 -18.80
C GLU A 255 -9.40 9.21 -17.42
N TRP A 256 -8.30 8.51 -17.13
CA TRP A 256 -7.52 8.71 -15.91
C TRP A 256 -6.40 9.70 -16.17
N GLN A 257 -6.36 10.77 -15.42
CA GLN A 257 -5.29 11.77 -15.47
C GLN A 257 -4.46 11.69 -14.20
N ASP A 258 -3.15 11.53 -14.39
CA ASP A 258 -2.21 11.63 -13.29
C ASP A 258 -2.08 13.10 -12.90
N GLN A 259 -2.48 13.42 -11.67
CA GLN A 259 -2.18 14.71 -11.09
C GLN A 259 -1.07 14.47 -10.08
N PRO A 260 0.16 14.94 -10.34
CA PRO A 260 1.28 14.80 -9.41
C PRO A 260 1.03 15.69 -8.19
N ARG A 261 0.22 15.19 -7.27
CA ARG A 261 0.11 15.66 -5.91
C ARG A 261 0.91 14.69 -5.06
N LEU A 262 2.04 15.16 -4.56
CA LEU A 262 2.68 14.54 -3.40
C LEU A 262 1.69 14.72 -2.24
N ALA A 263 0.81 13.78 -1.92
CA ALA A 263 -0.09 14.01 -0.80
C ALA A 263 0.69 13.99 0.52
N GLY A 264 0.44 14.96 1.42
CA GLY A 264 0.86 14.86 2.82
C GLY A 264 0.16 13.67 3.51
N ASN A 265 0.28 13.57 4.84
CA ASN A 265 -0.43 12.51 5.56
C ASN A 265 -1.93 12.59 5.25
N THR A 266 -2.53 11.44 4.93
CA THR A 266 -3.88 11.38 4.39
C THR A 266 -4.73 10.40 5.19
N LEU A 267 -5.94 10.82 5.59
CA LEU A 267 -6.98 9.96 6.11
C LEU A 267 -8.11 9.84 5.09
N LEU A 268 -8.46 8.62 4.70
CA LEU A 268 -9.63 8.31 3.87
C LEU A 268 -10.63 7.53 4.71
N TRP A 269 -11.90 7.94 4.73
CA TRP A 269 -12.94 7.20 5.44
C TRP A 269 -14.30 7.43 4.83
N VAL A 270 -15.26 6.62 5.24
CA VAL A 270 -16.67 6.79 4.87
C VAL A 270 -17.46 7.30 6.05
N HIS A 271 -18.28 8.31 5.80
CA HIS A 271 -19.32 8.76 6.72
C HIS A 271 -20.67 8.68 6.00
N ARG A 272 -21.49 7.70 6.41
CA ARG A 272 -22.74 7.35 5.73
C ARG A 272 -22.50 6.96 4.26
N ASP A 273 -22.93 7.78 3.32
CA ASP A 273 -22.81 7.64 1.87
C ASP A 273 -21.70 8.53 1.27
N LEU A 274 -21.04 9.35 2.11
CA LEU A 274 -19.94 10.19 1.70
C LEU A 274 -18.59 9.52 1.91
N THR A 275 -17.75 9.64 0.90
CA THR A 275 -16.32 9.37 1.02
C THR A 275 -15.61 10.67 1.32
N LEU A 276 -14.81 10.66 2.39
CA LEU A 276 -14.06 11.81 2.86
C LEU A 276 -12.56 11.55 2.77
N ARG A 277 -11.84 12.60 2.42
CA ARG A 277 -10.37 12.64 2.42
C ARG A 277 -9.92 13.85 3.20
N LEU A 278 -9.11 13.64 4.22
CA LEU A 278 -8.40 14.69 4.94
C LEU A 278 -6.93 14.58 4.60
N GLU A 279 -6.32 15.69 4.16
CA GLU A 279 -4.91 15.78 3.79
C GLU A 279 -4.24 16.95 4.52
N GLY A 280 -3.08 16.68 5.12
CA GLY A 280 -2.19 17.68 5.71
C GLY A 280 -1.07 17.06 6.54
N ASP A 281 -0.15 17.88 7.03
CA ASP A 281 1.05 17.42 7.72
C ASP A 281 0.80 17.27 9.23
N ILE A 282 -0.26 16.52 9.57
CA ILE A 282 -0.72 16.28 10.94
C ILE A 282 -0.50 14.82 11.36
N SER A 283 -0.55 14.58 12.67
CA SER A 283 -0.53 13.24 13.24
C SER A 283 -1.80 12.46 12.91
N LYS A 284 -1.73 11.12 12.98
CA LYS A 284 -2.90 10.25 12.83
C LYS A 284 -3.94 10.57 13.89
N GLU A 285 -3.50 10.78 15.12
CA GLU A 285 -4.36 11.08 16.26
C GLU A 285 -5.14 12.37 16.03
N THR A 286 -4.48 13.42 15.55
CA THR A 286 -5.12 14.69 15.17
C THR A 286 -6.12 14.49 14.03
N ALA A 287 -5.75 13.72 13.00
CA ALA A 287 -6.63 13.44 11.86
C ALA A 287 -7.90 12.70 12.28
N LEU A 288 -7.78 11.71 13.16
CA LEU A 288 -8.90 10.96 13.70
C LEU A 288 -9.82 11.86 14.55
N LEU A 289 -9.27 12.71 15.42
CA LEU A 289 -10.08 13.66 16.21
C LEU A 289 -10.90 14.61 15.31
N ILE A 290 -10.30 15.10 14.22
CA ILE A 290 -11.00 15.96 13.26
C ILE A 290 -12.09 15.17 12.54
N ALA A 291 -11.78 13.98 12.03
CA ALA A 291 -12.73 13.11 11.33
C ALA A 291 -13.90 12.67 12.24
N GLU A 292 -13.60 12.44 13.51
CA GLU A 292 -14.57 12.17 14.57
C GLU A 292 -15.34 13.42 15.01
N SER A 293 -15.13 14.59 14.42
CA SER A 293 -15.91 15.81 14.70
C SER A 293 -16.83 16.21 13.54
N MET A 294 -16.88 15.42 12.46
CA MET A 294 -17.68 15.74 11.27
C MET A 294 -19.19 15.61 11.54
N GLU A 295 -19.93 16.68 11.23
CA GLU A 295 -21.39 16.76 11.36
C GLU A 295 -22.06 17.66 10.30
#